data_AF-A0A1V6HCE4-F1
#
_entry.id   AF-A0A1V6HCE4-F1
#
_cell.length_a   1.000
_cell.length_b   1.000
_cell.length_c   1.000
_cell.angle_alpha   90.00
_cell.angle_beta   90.00
_cell.angle_gamma   90.00
#
_symmetry.space_group_name_H-M   'P 1'
#
loop_
_entity.id
_entity.type
_entity.pdbx_description
1 polymer ?
#
loop_
_entity_poly.entity_id
_entity_poly.type
_entity_poly.pdbx_seq_one_letter_code
_entity_poly.pdbx_strand_id
1 'polypeptide(L)'
;MTVFSNYSPHHVPAGEGYWSLMAEVCESPHRPVAARELGGAVVAALRADGLLPDETEVVSLWQHREEHGYPTPFRGRDAVVDPLLGGFDRLGIHSRGRFGAWKYEVANQDHAFMQGVELVERLLGVGEEVTLRDPERVNAGAYLSDPVRLGSAGGETRAASEKP
;
A
#
# COMPACT_ATOMS: atom_id res chain seq x y z
N MET A 1 -3.03 3.79 -15.13
CA MET A 1 -4.36 4.38 -15.37
C MET A 1 -5.40 3.45 -14.80
N THR A 2 -6.33 3.96 -13.99
CA THR A 2 -7.39 3.16 -13.36
C THR A 2 -8.76 3.73 -13.73
N VAL A 3 -9.67 2.88 -14.22
CA VAL A 3 -11.09 3.23 -14.39
C VAL A 3 -11.77 3.06 -13.03
N PHE A 4 -11.75 4.10 -12.21
CA PHE A 4 -12.07 3.98 -10.78
C PHE A 4 -13.56 3.69 -10.52
N SER A 5 -14.42 4.12 -11.43
CA SER A 5 -15.85 3.78 -11.43
C SER A 5 -16.14 2.29 -11.65
N ASN A 6 -15.20 1.50 -12.19
CA ASN A 6 -15.39 0.05 -12.33
C ASN A 6 -15.27 -0.68 -11.00
N TYR A 7 -14.67 -0.07 -9.97
CA TYR A 7 -14.59 -0.66 -8.63
C TYR A 7 -15.91 -0.52 -7.87
N SER A 8 -16.68 0.53 -8.12
CA SER A 8 -18.01 0.74 -7.55
C SER A 8 -18.76 1.84 -8.31
N PRO A 9 -20.06 1.66 -8.61
CA PRO A 9 -20.88 2.72 -9.20
C PRO A 9 -21.04 3.93 -8.26
N HIS A 10 -20.75 3.77 -6.97
CA HIS A 10 -20.80 4.85 -5.99
C HIS A 10 -19.56 5.76 -5.98
N HIS A 11 -18.55 5.48 -6.83
CA HIS A 11 -17.39 6.36 -7.01
C HIS A 11 -17.64 7.52 -7.97
N VAL A 12 -18.84 7.64 -8.52
CA VAL A 12 -19.28 8.71 -9.41
C VAL A 12 -20.67 9.19 -9.00
N PRO A 13 -21.11 10.38 -9.46
CA PRO A 13 -22.47 10.85 -9.24
C PRO A 13 -23.52 9.81 -9.68
N ALA A 14 -24.66 9.79 -8.99
CA ALA A 14 -25.77 8.93 -9.36
C ALA A 14 -26.35 9.33 -10.73
N GLY A 15 -26.75 8.33 -11.52
CA GLY A 15 -27.29 8.51 -12.87
C GLY A 15 -26.46 7.77 -13.92
N GLU A 16 -26.93 7.79 -15.16
CA GLU A 16 -26.20 7.22 -16.30
C GLU A 16 -25.22 8.25 -16.89
N GLY A 17 -24.16 7.78 -17.53
CA GLY A 17 -23.23 8.61 -18.29
C GLY A 17 -22.01 9.14 -17.52
N TYR A 18 -21.92 8.92 -16.21
CA TYR A 18 -20.71 9.26 -15.44
C TYR A 18 -19.76 8.07 -15.30
N TRP A 19 -18.47 8.35 -15.44
CA TRP A 19 -17.37 7.42 -15.21
C TRP A 19 -16.15 8.23 -14.77
N SER A 20 -15.13 7.56 -14.23
CA SER A 20 -13.94 8.25 -13.72
C SER A 20 -12.64 7.56 -14.08
N LEU A 21 -11.62 8.37 -14.37
CA LEU A 21 -10.24 7.96 -14.58
C LEU A 21 -9.37 8.51 -13.46
N MET A 22 -8.54 7.65 -12.87
CA MET A 22 -7.54 8.02 -11.87
C MET A 22 -6.14 7.76 -12.41
N ALA A 23 -5.42 8.84 -12.72
CA ALA A 23 -4.07 8.82 -13.28
C ALA A 23 -3.02 9.03 -12.21
N GLU A 24 -1.87 8.41 -12.40
CA GLU A 24 -0.72 8.51 -11.51
C GLU A 24 0.47 9.00 -12.33
N VAL A 25 1.13 10.07 -11.86
CA VAL A 25 2.29 10.67 -12.52
C VAL A 25 3.44 10.74 -11.52
N CYS A 26 4.55 10.08 -11.84
CA CYS A 26 5.73 10.09 -10.98
C CYS A 26 6.50 11.40 -11.11
N GLU A 27 6.94 11.93 -9.96
CA GLU A 27 7.81 13.11 -9.86
C GLU A 27 9.10 12.73 -9.13
N SER A 28 10.24 13.25 -9.59
CA SER A 28 11.52 13.19 -8.87
C SER A 28 12.42 14.34 -9.31
N PRO A 29 13.57 14.59 -8.64
CA PRO A 29 14.55 15.55 -9.14
C PRO A 29 15.04 15.26 -10.57
N HIS A 30 14.97 14.00 -11.03
CA HIS A 30 15.35 13.59 -12.39
C HIS A 30 14.19 13.63 -13.39
N ARG A 31 12.96 13.81 -12.90
CA ARG A 31 11.74 13.93 -13.69
C ARG A 31 10.82 14.97 -13.03
N PRO A 32 11.15 16.27 -13.14
CA PRO A 32 10.34 17.33 -12.57
C PRO A 32 8.97 17.39 -13.27
N VAL A 33 7.96 17.86 -12.54
CA VAL A 33 6.60 18.01 -13.04
C VAL A 33 6.12 19.44 -12.83
N ALA A 34 5.51 20.03 -13.85
CA ALA A 34 4.85 21.33 -13.75
C ALA A 34 3.48 21.17 -13.07
N ALA A 35 3.47 21.17 -11.73
CA ALA A 35 2.29 20.81 -10.94
C ALA A 35 1.02 21.63 -11.26
N ARG A 36 1.15 22.89 -11.70
CA ARG A 36 0.01 23.74 -12.07
C ARG A 36 -0.63 23.35 -13.42
N GLU A 37 0.16 22.81 -14.34
CA GLU A 37 -0.26 22.48 -15.70
C GLU A 37 -0.61 20.99 -15.85
N LEU A 38 -0.23 20.18 -14.85
CA LEU A 38 -0.32 18.72 -14.88
C LEU A 38 -1.72 18.21 -15.19
N GLY A 39 -2.76 18.73 -14.54
CA GLY A 39 -4.14 18.30 -14.79
C GLY A 39 -4.56 18.45 -16.25
N GLY A 40 -4.27 19.60 -16.87
CA GLY A 40 -4.55 19.84 -18.29
C GLY A 40 -3.71 18.97 -19.22
N ALA A 41 -2.43 18.78 -18.89
CA ALA A 41 -1.53 17.91 -19.66
C ALA A 41 -1.98 16.44 -19.62
N VAL A 42 -2.45 15.95 -18.46
CA VAL A 42 -3.01 14.60 -18.32
C VAL A 42 -4.30 14.46 -19.13
N VAL A 43 -5.23 15.41 -19.06
CA VAL A 43 -6.45 15.36 -19.89
C VAL A 43 -6.10 15.31 -21.38
N ALA A 44 -5.18 16.15 -21.86
CA ALA A 44 -4.75 16.15 -23.25
C ALA A 44 -4.11 14.80 -23.65
N ALA A 45 -3.28 14.21 -22.79
CA ALA A 45 -2.69 12.90 -23.03
C ALA A 45 -3.76 11.78 -23.09
N LEU A 46 -4.72 11.78 -22.17
CA LEU A 46 -5.81 10.80 -22.17
C LEU A 46 -6.66 10.86 -23.44
N ARG A 47 -6.87 12.06 -24.00
CA ARG A 47 -7.53 12.23 -25.31
C ARG A 47 -6.69 11.68 -26.44
N ALA A 48 -5.41 12.06 -26.49
CA ALA A 48 -4.47 11.60 -27.50
C ALA A 48 -4.31 10.05 -27.50
N ASP A 49 -4.35 9.43 -26.32
CA ASP A 49 -4.25 7.98 -26.14
C ASP A 49 -5.59 7.25 -26.40
N GLY A 50 -6.68 7.97 -26.66
CA GLY A 50 -8.01 7.40 -26.89
C GLY A 50 -8.70 6.87 -25.62
N LEU A 51 -8.19 7.20 -24.44
CA LEU A 51 -8.77 6.84 -23.15
C LEU A 51 -9.90 7.78 -22.72
N LEU A 52 -9.93 9.00 -23.27
CA LEU A 52 -10.97 10.01 -23.06
C LEU A 52 -11.45 10.54 -24.42
N PRO A 53 -12.61 10.11 -24.93
CA PRO A 53 -13.13 10.59 -26.23
C PRO A 53 -13.32 12.10 -26.26
N ASP A 54 -12.99 12.76 -27.38
CA ASP A 54 -12.96 14.23 -27.54
C ASP A 54 -14.28 14.92 -27.16
N GLU A 55 -15.40 14.29 -27.46
CA GLU A 55 -16.76 14.74 -27.16
C GLU A 55 -17.15 14.59 -25.69
N THR A 56 -16.37 13.85 -24.88
CA THR A 56 -16.66 13.65 -23.46
C THR A 56 -16.36 14.91 -22.66
N GLU A 57 -17.38 15.39 -21.94
CA GLU A 57 -17.26 16.52 -21.00
C GLU A 57 -16.51 16.10 -19.72
N VAL A 58 -15.51 16.90 -19.33
CA VAL A 58 -14.82 16.73 -18.04
C VAL A 58 -15.53 17.58 -16.99
N VAL A 59 -16.39 16.93 -16.21
CA VAL A 59 -17.21 17.60 -15.16
C VAL A 59 -16.49 17.76 -13.82
N SER A 60 -15.39 17.03 -13.60
CA SER A 60 -14.57 17.10 -12.39
C SER A 60 -13.11 16.81 -12.72
N LEU A 61 -12.20 17.62 -12.18
CA LEU A 61 -10.77 17.42 -12.24
C LEU A 61 -10.20 17.60 -10.83
N TRP A 62 -9.60 16.54 -10.30
CA TRP A 62 -8.99 16.55 -8.98
C TRP A 62 -7.53 16.13 -9.09
N GLN A 63 -6.68 16.79 -8.29
CA GLN A 63 -5.25 16.53 -8.25
C GLN A 63 -4.78 16.54 -6.79
N HIS A 64 -3.96 15.56 -6.45
CA HIS A 64 -3.28 15.48 -5.16
C HIS A 64 -1.84 15.05 -5.37
N ARG A 65 -0.95 15.58 -4.53
CA ARG A 65 0.49 15.30 -4.60
C ARG A 65 0.93 14.68 -3.29
N GLU A 66 1.45 13.47 -3.40
CA GLU A 66 2.15 12.81 -2.31
C GLU A 66 3.65 13.08 -2.42
N GLU A 67 4.25 13.69 -1.39
CA GLU A 67 5.70 13.90 -1.36
C GLU A 67 6.47 12.56 -1.35
N HIS A 68 5.93 11.58 -0.63
CA HIS A 68 6.46 10.22 -0.55
C HIS A 68 5.52 9.25 -1.25
N GLY A 69 5.75 9.00 -2.55
CA GLY A 69 4.94 8.07 -3.34
C GLY A 69 5.46 6.63 -3.34
N TYR A 70 6.76 6.43 -3.64
CA TYR A 70 7.38 5.11 -3.78
C TYR A 70 8.72 5.03 -3.04
N PRO A 71 8.91 4.03 -2.14
CA PRO A 71 10.23 3.72 -1.62
C PRO A 71 11.05 3.06 -2.74
N THR A 72 11.86 3.83 -3.46
CA THR A 72 12.59 3.31 -4.63
C THR A 72 13.52 2.15 -4.22
N PRO A 73 13.45 0.97 -4.88
CA PRO A 73 14.37 -0.14 -4.63
C PRO A 73 15.73 0.11 -5.32
N PHE A 74 16.43 1.15 -4.87
CA PHE A 74 17.70 1.55 -5.48
C PHE A 74 18.82 0.54 -5.21
N ARG A 75 19.82 0.51 -6.10
CA ARG A 75 20.99 -0.37 -5.94
C ARG A 75 21.71 -0.05 -4.63
N GLY A 76 21.86 -1.06 -3.78
CA GLY A 76 22.51 -0.91 -2.47
C GLY A 76 21.57 -0.46 -1.34
N ARG A 77 20.25 -0.40 -1.57
CA ARG A 77 19.24 -0.07 -0.56
C ARG A 77 19.43 -0.84 0.74
N ASP A 78 19.53 -2.16 0.69
CA ASP A 78 19.57 -2.99 1.92
C ASP A 78 20.83 -2.73 2.76
N ALA A 79 21.96 -2.46 2.10
CA ALA A 79 23.20 -2.07 2.77
C ALA A 79 23.10 -0.74 3.54
N VAL A 80 22.12 0.11 3.21
CA VAL A 80 21.83 1.37 3.91
C VAL A 80 20.72 1.17 4.94
N VAL A 81 19.62 0.53 4.54
CA VAL A 81 18.38 0.43 5.32
C VAL A 81 18.52 -0.56 6.48
N ASP A 82 19.07 -1.76 6.26
CA ASP A 82 19.11 -2.79 7.30
C ASP A 82 19.93 -2.38 8.54
N PRO A 83 21.11 -1.72 8.40
CA PRO A 83 21.84 -1.19 9.55
C PRO A 83 21.07 -0.11 10.33
N LEU A 84 20.29 0.73 9.64
CA LEU A 84 19.46 1.77 10.27
C LEU A 84 18.30 1.14 11.06
N LEU A 85 17.58 0.19 10.45
CA LEU A 85 16.51 -0.55 11.13
C LEU A 85 17.03 -1.27 12.37
N GLY A 86 18.17 -1.97 12.25
CA GLY A 86 18.80 -2.64 13.38
C GLY A 86 19.30 -1.66 14.45
N GLY A 87 19.75 -0.46 14.04
CA GLY A 87 20.12 0.63 14.94
C GLY A 87 18.94 1.15 15.75
N PHE A 88 17.82 1.45 15.09
CA PHE A 88 16.58 1.87 15.75
C PHE A 88 16.02 0.80 16.66
N ASP A 89 16.04 -0.47 16.25
CA ASP A 89 15.54 -1.59 17.06
C ASP A 89 16.32 -1.70 18.39
N ARG A 90 17.65 -1.48 18.40
CA ARG A 90 18.46 -1.44 19.63
C ARG A 90 18.11 -0.28 20.58
N LEU A 91 17.50 0.78 20.04
CA LEU A 91 17.02 1.93 20.81
C LEU A 91 15.54 1.79 21.21
N GLY A 92 14.91 0.65 20.94
CA GLY A 92 13.48 0.44 21.21
C GLY A 92 12.56 1.18 20.22
N ILE A 93 13.08 1.59 19.06
CA ILE A 93 12.31 2.25 18.00
C ILE A 93 12.14 1.26 16.85
N HIS A 94 10.91 0.87 16.55
CA HIS A 94 10.61 -0.14 15.55
C HIS A 94 10.02 0.48 14.29
N SER A 95 10.87 0.87 13.35
CA SER A 95 10.46 1.48 12.07
C SER A 95 9.95 0.41 11.10
N ARG A 96 8.69 0.51 10.66
CA ARG A 96 7.97 -0.47 9.82
C ARG A 96 7.06 0.22 8.79
N GLY A 97 6.52 -0.54 7.85
CA GLY A 97 5.59 -0.07 6.82
C GLY A 97 6.28 0.47 5.58
N ARG A 98 5.49 1.05 4.65
CA ARG A 98 5.94 1.43 3.30
C ARG A 98 7.21 2.29 3.28
N PHE A 99 7.26 3.34 4.09
CA PHE A 99 8.42 4.23 4.18
C PHE A 99 9.25 4.03 5.45
N GLY A 100 8.71 3.38 6.47
CA GLY A 100 9.48 3.07 7.68
C GLY A 100 10.48 1.94 7.45
N ALA A 101 10.09 0.90 6.72
CA ALA A 101 10.99 -0.19 6.32
C ALA A 101 11.67 0.06 4.97
N TRP A 102 11.11 0.91 4.10
CA TRP A 102 11.62 1.22 2.76
C TRP A 102 11.78 0.01 1.81
N LYS A 103 11.09 -1.10 2.08
CA LYS A 103 11.13 -2.31 1.23
C LYS A 103 9.86 -2.40 0.38
N TYR A 104 9.94 -1.92 -0.86
CA TYR A 104 8.80 -1.84 -1.79
C TYR A 104 8.06 -3.16 -1.99
N GLU A 105 8.82 -4.26 -2.10
CA GLU A 105 8.35 -5.63 -2.29
C GLU A 105 7.44 -6.14 -1.15
N VAL A 106 7.40 -5.42 -0.02
CA VAL A 106 6.53 -5.70 1.13
C VAL A 106 5.91 -4.41 1.66
N ALA A 107 5.45 -3.53 0.75
CA ALA A 107 4.95 -2.19 1.07
C ALA A 107 3.50 -1.92 0.63
N ASN A 108 2.77 -2.94 0.20
CA ASN A 108 1.32 -2.85 -0.04
C ASN A 108 0.55 -2.76 1.30
N GLN A 109 -0.75 -2.52 1.22
CA GLN A 109 -1.61 -2.30 2.40
C GLN A 109 -1.56 -3.48 3.37
N ASP A 110 -1.72 -4.70 2.86
CA ASP A 110 -1.62 -5.97 3.58
C ASP A 110 -0.25 -6.15 4.23
N HIS A 111 0.83 -5.90 3.48
CA HIS A 111 2.18 -6.01 4.02
C HIS A 111 2.46 -4.99 5.13
N ALA A 112 2.10 -3.72 4.93
CA ALA A 112 2.31 -2.68 5.93
C ALA A 112 1.53 -2.97 7.20
N PHE A 113 0.30 -3.49 7.07
CA PHE A 113 -0.50 -3.96 8.18
C PHE A 113 0.19 -5.13 8.91
N MET A 114 0.61 -6.16 8.17
CA MET A 114 1.24 -7.33 8.75
C MET A 114 2.57 -7.01 9.43
N GLN A 115 3.40 -6.10 8.90
CA GLN A 115 4.60 -5.66 9.60
C GLN A 115 4.31 -5.08 10.99
N GLY A 116 3.15 -4.43 11.19
CA GLY A 116 2.71 -3.97 12.50
C GLY A 116 2.28 -5.11 13.42
N VAL A 117 1.48 -6.05 12.90
CA VAL A 117 1.03 -7.25 13.64
C VAL A 117 2.23 -8.08 14.10
N GLU A 118 3.12 -8.40 13.17
CA GLU A 118 4.28 -9.25 13.41
C GLU A 118 5.30 -8.61 14.36
N LEU A 119 5.42 -7.29 14.32
CA LEU A 119 6.22 -6.56 15.29
C LEU A 119 5.69 -6.80 16.70
N VAL A 120 4.39 -6.64 16.92
CA VAL A 120 3.78 -6.85 18.24
C VAL A 120 3.98 -8.29 18.70
N GLU A 121 3.77 -9.28 17.82
CA GLU A 121 4.03 -10.69 18.14
C GLU A 121 5.49 -10.96 18.54
N ARG A 122 6.45 -10.37 17.81
CA ARG A 122 7.87 -10.47 18.15
C ARG A 122 8.15 -9.86 19.52
N LEU A 123 7.58 -8.70 19.83
CA LEU A 123 7.75 -8.04 21.13
C LEU A 123 7.12 -8.84 22.28
N LEU A 124 6.04 -9.58 22.01
CA LEU A 124 5.42 -10.51 22.95
C LEU A 124 6.13 -11.87 23.02
N GLY A 125 7.10 -12.14 22.14
CA GLY A 125 7.83 -13.41 22.09
C GLY A 125 7.02 -14.59 21.53
N VAL A 126 5.95 -14.31 20.78
CA VAL A 126 5.01 -15.33 20.27
C VAL A 126 5.05 -15.48 18.74
N GLY A 127 5.89 -14.71 18.05
CA GLY A 127 6.02 -14.76 16.59
C GLY A 127 7.26 -14.06 16.05
N GLU A 128 7.40 -14.07 14.72
CA GLU A 128 8.50 -13.46 13.98
C GLU A 128 7.99 -12.46 12.93
N GLU A 129 8.86 -11.53 12.53
CA GLU A 129 8.62 -10.52 11.49
C GLU A 129 8.94 -11.03 10.09
N VAL A 130 8.21 -12.04 9.63
CA VAL A 130 8.45 -12.69 8.34
C VAL A 130 8.20 -11.72 7.17
N THR A 131 7.16 -10.90 7.23
CA THR A 131 6.86 -9.91 6.18
C THR A 131 8.02 -8.94 5.97
N LEU A 132 8.72 -8.54 7.03
CA LEU A 132 9.89 -7.66 6.90
C LEU A 132 11.15 -8.40 6.42
N ARG A 133 11.34 -9.64 6.87
CA ARG A 133 12.61 -10.38 6.76
C ARG A 133 12.68 -11.32 5.56
N ASP A 134 11.55 -11.82 5.10
CA ASP A 134 11.46 -12.81 4.02
C ASP A 134 10.35 -12.45 3.02
N PRO A 135 10.58 -11.42 2.17
CA PRO A 135 9.65 -11.02 1.12
C PRO A 135 9.26 -12.15 0.17
N GLU A 136 10.18 -13.07 -0.13
CA GLU A 136 9.91 -14.18 -1.05
C GLU A 136 8.87 -15.13 -0.47
N ARG A 137 9.02 -15.49 0.81
CA ARG A 137 8.06 -16.38 1.49
C ARG A 137 6.67 -15.76 1.60
N VAL A 138 6.56 -14.48 1.97
CA VAL A 138 5.24 -13.86 2.15
C VAL A 138 4.50 -13.66 0.83
N ASN A 139 5.24 -13.38 -0.25
CA ASN A 139 4.68 -13.19 -1.58
C ASN A 139 4.41 -14.52 -2.34
N ALA A 140 4.79 -15.68 -1.79
CA ALA A 140 4.56 -16.99 -2.41
C ALA A 140 3.08 -17.45 -2.38
N GLY A 141 2.17 -16.68 -1.76
CA GLY A 141 0.72 -16.93 -1.79
C GLY A 141 0.20 -17.96 -0.78
N ALA A 142 1.07 -18.65 -0.05
CA ALA A 142 0.70 -19.65 0.96
C ALA A 142 0.94 -19.19 2.41
N TYR A 143 1.47 -17.98 2.61
CA TYR A 143 1.92 -17.51 3.92
C TYR A 143 0.76 -17.34 4.92
N LEU A 144 -0.35 -16.73 4.49
CA LEU A 144 -1.54 -16.55 5.33
C LEU A 144 -2.31 -17.85 5.59
N SER A 145 -2.07 -18.88 4.79
CA SER A 145 -2.68 -20.21 4.97
C SER A 145 -1.89 -21.11 5.92
N ASP A 146 -0.78 -20.64 6.50
CA ASP A 146 0.02 -21.40 7.45
C ASP A 146 -0.79 -21.64 8.75
N PRO A 147 -1.15 -22.89 9.09
CA PRO A 147 -1.97 -23.20 10.27
C PRO A 147 -1.32 -22.75 11.59
N VAL A 148 0.00 -22.52 11.62
CA VAL A 148 0.70 -21.95 12.78
C VAL A 148 0.20 -20.53 13.11
N ARG A 149 -0.19 -19.73 12.10
CA ARG A 149 -0.77 -18.39 12.27
C ARG A 149 -2.23 -18.42 12.75
N LEU A 150 -3.00 -19.42 12.31
CA LEU A 150 -4.42 -19.56 12.68
C LEU A 150 -4.60 -20.18 14.09
N GLY A 151 -3.59 -20.91 14.59
CA GLY A 151 -3.65 -21.65 15.85
C GLY A 151 -3.42 -20.85 17.14
N SER A 152 -2.92 -19.61 17.08
CA SER A 152 -2.67 -18.78 18.28
C SER A 152 -3.90 -17.99 18.76
N ALA A 153 -4.99 -17.95 17.96
CA ALA A 153 -6.26 -17.32 18.33
C ALA A 153 -7.21 -18.25 19.11
N GLY A 154 -6.78 -19.46 19.47
CA GLY A 154 -7.54 -20.42 20.28
C GLY A 154 -7.54 -20.09 21.77
N GLY A 155 -8.03 -18.91 22.15
CA GLY A 155 -8.37 -18.61 23.54
C GLY A 155 -9.61 -19.39 23.94
N GLU A 156 -9.53 -20.14 25.03
CA GLU A 156 -10.60 -20.96 25.60
C GLU A 156 -11.93 -20.20 25.69
N THR A 157 -12.92 -20.58 24.88
CA THR A 157 -14.32 -20.23 25.14
C THR A 157 -14.74 -20.93 26.42
N ARG A 158 -14.67 -20.23 27.56
CA ARG A 158 -15.31 -20.67 28.80
C ARG A 158 -16.82 -20.77 28.53
N ALA A 159 -17.30 -22.00 28.42
CA ALA A 159 -18.72 -22.30 28.37
C ALA A 159 -19.40 -21.66 29.59
N ALA A 160 -20.37 -20.77 29.33
CA ALA A 160 -21.25 -20.27 30.36
C ALA A 160 -22.02 -21.47 30.93
N SER A 161 -21.79 -21.78 32.20
CA SER A 161 -22.59 -22.77 32.92
C SER A 161 -23.98 -22.18 33.10
N GLU A 162 -24.98 -22.73 32.41
CA GLU A 162 -26.35 -22.65 32.87
C GLU A 162 -26.45 -23.34 34.24
N LYS A 163 -27.06 -22.63 35.19
CA LYS A 163 -27.49 -23.17 36.47
C LYS A 163 -28.93 -22.70 36.73
N PRO A 164 -29.67 -23.47 37.53
CA PRO A 164 -30.98 -24.03 37.18
C PRO A 164 -32.17 -23.10 37.43
#